data_AF-A0A5B8A4S7-F1
#
_entry.id   AF-A0A5B8A4S7-F1
#
_cell.length_a   1.000
_cell.length_b   1.000
_cell.length_c   1.000
_cell.angle_alpha   90.00
_cell.angle_beta   90.00
_cell.angle_gamma   90.00
#
_symmetry.space_group_name_H-M   'P 1'
#
loop_
_entity.id
_entity.type
_entity.pdbx_description
1 polymer ?
#
loop_
_entity_poly.entity_id
_entity_poly.type
_entity_poly.pdbx_seq_one_letter_code
_entity_poly.pdbx_strand_id
1 'polypeptide(L)'
;MNSSTPTGSDQLKATLSALSGGLDGAAAVAGSNLDGWIQILQDSDNVALTDIAHELENLQGYLRGGDRAQISSSLHTLGQHTANAASAAEGDTVEKLHQLGQALTSAANQLRF
;
A
#
# COMPACT_ATOMS: atom_id res chain seq x y z
N MET A 1 19.67 -22.15 8.15
CA MET A 1 19.48 -20.79 7.61
C MET A 1 18.11 -20.78 6.98
N ASN A 2 17.07 -20.36 7.71
CA ASN A 2 15.69 -20.36 7.21
C ASN A 2 15.32 -18.92 6.85
N SER A 3 15.39 -18.59 5.56
CA SER A 3 14.98 -17.29 5.04
C SER A 3 13.46 -17.30 4.94
N SER A 4 12.78 -17.04 6.05
CA SER A 4 11.33 -16.83 6.07
C SER A 4 11.06 -15.47 5.44
N THR A 5 10.88 -15.44 4.11
CA THR A 5 10.23 -14.31 3.44
C THR A 5 8.91 -14.08 4.17
N PRO A 6 8.67 -12.90 4.76
CA PRO A 6 7.40 -12.64 5.41
C PRO A 6 6.32 -12.80 4.34
N THR A 7 5.39 -13.73 4.57
CA THR A 7 4.20 -13.90 3.74
C THR A 7 3.54 -12.55 3.56
N GLY A 8 3.01 -12.22 2.37
CA GLY A 8 2.46 -10.87 2.10
C GLY A 8 1.44 -10.38 3.15
N SER A 9 0.76 -11.31 3.84
CA SER A 9 -0.08 -11.05 5.01
C SER A 9 0.64 -10.50 6.25
N ASP A 10 1.86 -10.96 6.53
CA ASP A 10 2.68 -10.48 7.65
C ASP A 10 3.27 -9.11 7.36
N GLN A 11 3.71 -8.86 6.11
CA GLN A 11 4.07 -7.52 5.66
C GLN A 11 2.87 -6.57 5.76
N LEU A 12 1.68 -7.02 5.35
CA LEU A 12 0.45 -6.22 5.44
C LEU A 12 0.12 -5.82 6.88
N LYS A 13 0.16 -6.78 7.82
CA LYS A 13 -0.06 -6.50 9.24
C LYS A 13 1.01 -5.59 9.82
N ALA A 14 2.27 -5.76 9.43
CA ALA A 14 3.34 -4.86 9.83
C ALA A 14 3.13 -3.44 9.29
N THR A 15 2.71 -3.27 8.03
CA THR A 15 2.35 -1.97 7.45
C THR A 15 1.20 -1.32 8.21
N LEU A 16 0.13 -2.09 8.50
CA LEU A 16 -1.04 -1.64 9.25
C LEU A 16 -0.67 -1.18 10.67
N SER A 17 0.10 -1.99 11.41
CA SER A 17 0.57 -1.64 12.75
C SER A 17 1.50 -0.44 12.73
N ALA A 18 2.36 -0.32 11.72
CA ALA A 18 3.25 0.80 11.57
C ALA A 18 2.45 2.09 11.33
N LEU A 19 1.51 2.08 10.37
CA LEU A 19 0.61 3.21 10.08
C LEU A 19 -0.28 3.58 11.28
N SER A 20 -0.66 2.60 12.10
CA SER A 20 -1.44 2.80 13.34
C SER A 20 -0.66 3.40 14.50
N GLY A 21 0.67 3.27 14.53
CA GLY A 21 1.54 3.76 15.60
C GLY A 21 1.93 5.24 15.48
N GLY A 22 1.47 5.92 14.42
CA GLY A 22 1.85 7.28 14.06
C GLY A 22 2.91 7.31 12.96
N LEU A 23 2.78 8.29 12.04
CA LEU A 23 3.53 8.33 10.78
C LEU A 23 5.05 8.28 10.91
N ASP A 24 5.60 8.77 12.03
CA ASP A 24 7.03 8.93 12.26
C ASP A 24 7.77 7.57 12.33
N GLY A 25 7.17 6.59 13.01
CA GLY A 25 7.64 5.19 12.99
C GLY A 25 7.06 4.37 11.84
N ALA A 26 5.90 4.80 11.32
CA ALA A 26 5.20 4.11 10.25
C ALA A 26 5.97 4.13 8.94
N ALA A 27 6.54 5.27 8.58
CA ALA A 27 7.06 5.52 7.23
C ALA A 27 8.19 4.58 6.83
N ALA A 28 9.05 4.19 7.78
CA ALA A 28 10.17 3.28 7.50
C ALA A 28 9.69 1.84 7.25
N VAL A 29 8.78 1.33 8.09
CA VAL A 29 8.22 -0.02 7.94
C VAL A 29 7.24 -0.09 6.77
N ALA A 30 6.41 0.94 6.61
CA ALA A 30 5.54 1.10 5.45
C ALA A 30 6.35 1.15 4.16
N GLY A 31 7.49 1.87 4.13
CA GLY A 31 8.37 1.93 2.96
C GLY A 31 8.85 0.56 2.50
N SER A 32 9.45 -0.26 3.38
CA SER A 32 9.91 -1.60 3.00
C SER A 32 8.78 -2.52 2.52
N ASN A 33 7.57 -2.34 3.05
CA ASN A 33 6.43 -3.15 2.62
C ASN A 33 5.81 -2.62 1.31
N LEU A 34 5.78 -1.31 1.10
CA LEU A 34 5.36 -0.69 -0.15
C LEU A 34 6.26 -1.12 -1.31
N ASP A 35 7.58 -1.18 -1.10
CA ASP A 35 8.55 -1.62 -2.11
C ASP A 35 8.24 -3.03 -2.67
N GLY A 36 7.87 -3.97 -1.79
CA GLY A 36 7.46 -5.32 -2.19
C GLY A 36 6.18 -5.33 -3.04
N TRP A 37 5.19 -4.51 -2.69
CA TRP A 37 3.96 -4.37 -3.47
C TRP A 37 4.20 -3.67 -4.82
N ILE A 38 5.01 -2.62 -4.82
CA ILE A 38 5.41 -1.89 -6.03
C ILE A 38 6.04 -2.87 -7.01
N GLN A 39 6.98 -3.72 -6.57
CA GLN A 39 7.60 -4.73 -7.43
C GLN A 39 6.57 -5.72 -8.02
N ILE A 40 5.68 -6.28 -7.19
CA ILE A 40 4.66 -7.25 -7.66
C ILE A 40 3.70 -6.61 -8.68
N LEU A 41 3.30 -5.36 -8.45
CA LEU A 41 2.35 -4.65 -9.28
C LEU A 41 2.98 -4.11 -10.57
N GLN A 42 4.24 -3.68 -10.53
CA GLN A 42 5.00 -3.25 -11.71
C GLN A 42 5.34 -4.40 -12.66
N ASP A 43 5.52 -5.61 -12.13
CA ASP A 43 5.78 -6.81 -12.94
C ASP A 43 4.53 -7.31 -13.70
N SER A 44 3.35 -6.75 -13.40
CA SER A 44 2.11 -7.12 -14.07
C SER A 44 1.95 -6.42 -15.42
N ASP A 45 1.50 -7.16 -16.44
CA ASP A 45 1.10 -6.63 -17.76
C ASP A 45 -0.22 -5.80 -17.75
N ASN A 46 -0.77 -5.55 -16.56
CA ASN A 46 -2.04 -4.85 -16.37
C ASN A 46 -1.80 -3.38 -16.02
N VAL A 47 -2.28 -2.47 -16.87
CA VAL A 47 -2.16 -1.02 -16.69
C VAL A 47 -2.74 -0.56 -15.34
N ALA A 48 -3.86 -1.11 -14.89
CA ALA A 48 -4.44 -0.73 -13.59
C ALA A 48 -3.54 -1.12 -12.41
N LEU A 49 -2.77 -2.21 -12.53
CA LEU A 49 -1.83 -2.63 -11.49
C LEU A 49 -0.58 -1.76 -11.49
N THR A 50 -0.05 -1.43 -12.66
CA THR A 50 1.08 -0.51 -12.80
C THR A 50 0.75 0.92 -12.32
N ASP A 51 -0.48 1.41 -12.57
CA ASP A 51 -0.98 2.69 -12.00
C ASP A 51 -1.04 2.67 -10.47
N ILE A 52 -1.46 1.56 -9.85
CA ILE A 52 -1.42 1.40 -8.39
C ILE A 52 0.02 1.48 -7.91
N ALA A 53 0.95 0.81 -8.59
CA ALA A 53 2.36 0.81 -8.21
C ALA A 53 2.96 2.22 -8.22
N HIS A 54 2.71 2.99 -9.28
CA HIS A 54 3.18 4.38 -9.37
C HIS A 54 2.62 5.26 -8.26
N GLU A 55 1.35 5.09 -7.90
CA GLU A 55 0.78 5.87 -6.80
C GLU A 55 1.33 5.42 -5.42
N LEU A 56 1.71 4.15 -5.25
CA LEU A 56 2.43 3.69 -4.05
C LEU A 56 3.83 4.31 -3.96
N GLU A 57 4.53 4.48 -5.09
CA GLU A 57 5.81 5.20 -5.15
C GLU A 57 5.65 6.68 -4.73
N ASN A 58 4.60 7.34 -5.25
CA ASN A 58 4.25 8.71 -4.85
C ASN A 58 3.99 8.82 -3.35
N LEU A 59 3.16 7.92 -2.82
CA LEU A 59 2.87 7.85 -1.38
C LEU A 59 4.15 7.69 -0.56
N GLN A 60 5.08 6.83 -0.98
CA GLN A 60 6.36 6.66 -0.31
C GLN A 60 7.19 7.95 -0.31
N GLY A 61 7.18 8.70 -1.41
CA GLY A 61 7.78 10.04 -1.50
C GLY A 61 7.14 11.02 -0.50
N TYR A 62 5.82 11.08 -0.46
CA TYR A 62 5.09 11.99 0.43
C TYR A 62 5.25 11.65 1.91
N LEU A 63 5.33 10.36 2.25
CA LEU A 63 5.65 9.90 3.60
C LEU A 63 7.03 10.37 4.06
N ARG A 64 8.02 10.36 3.16
CA ARG A 64 9.37 10.87 3.45
C ARG A 64 9.41 12.40 3.58
N GLY A 65 8.57 13.11 2.82
CA GLY A 65 8.43 14.57 2.88
C GLY A 65 7.61 15.07 4.07
N GLY A 66 6.73 14.23 4.63
CA GLY A 66 5.80 14.60 5.70
C GLY A 66 4.60 15.42 5.23
N ASP A 67 4.34 15.46 3.91
CA ASP A 67 3.27 16.25 3.29
C ASP A 67 1.89 15.63 3.51
N ARG A 68 1.30 15.85 4.69
CA ARG A 68 0.01 15.24 5.12
C ARG A 68 -1.12 15.40 4.10
N ALA A 69 -1.20 16.52 3.38
CA ALA A 69 -2.22 16.72 2.34
C ALA A 69 -2.01 15.79 1.14
N GLN A 70 -0.76 15.65 0.68
CA GLN A 70 -0.41 14.74 -0.41
C GLN A 70 -0.56 13.29 0.01
N ILE A 71 -0.12 12.93 1.22
CA ILE A 71 -0.32 11.59 1.80
C ILE A 71 -1.82 11.23 1.81
N SER A 72 -2.67 12.13 2.32
CA SER A 72 -4.11 11.89 2.35
C SER A 72 -4.71 11.75 0.94
N SER A 73 -4.25 12.56 -0.02
CA SER A 73 -4.70 12.48 -1.41
C SER A 73 -4.32 11.15 -2.04
N SER A 74 -3.06 10.72 -1.90
CA SER A 74 -2.57 9.45 -2.43
C SER A 74 -3.28 8.25 -1.84
N LEU A 75 -3.53 8.25 -0.53
CA LEU A 75 -4.25 7.15 0.10
C LEU A 75 -5.70 7.04 -0.42
N HIS A 76 -6.35 8.17 -0.74
CA HIS A 76 -7.67 8.16 -1.36
C HIS A 76 -7.59 7.59 -2.79
N THR A 77 -6.66 8.09 -3.62
CA THR A 77 -6.45 7.62 -4.99
C THR A 77 -6.19 6.12 -5.03
N LEU A 78 -5.29 5.63 -4.17
CA LEU A 78 -4.98 4.20 -4.08
C LEU A 78 -6.18 3.37 -3.63
N GLY A 79 -7.00 3.87 -2.71
CA GLY A 79 -8.25 3.22 -2.32
C GLY A 79 -9.20 3.02 -3.50
N GLN A 80 -9.32 4.02 -4.38
CA GLN A 80 -10.12 3.92 -5.60
C GLN A 80 -9.49 2.97 -6.63
N HIS A 81 -8.19 3.12 -6.90
CA HIS A 81 -7.49 2.29 -7.89
C HIS A 81 -7.50 0.81 -7.50
N THR A 82 -7.21 0.48 -6.24
CA THR A 82 -7.23 -0.90 -5.74
C THR A 82 -8.61 -1.53 -5.77
N ALA A 83 -9.68 -0.79 -5.41
CA ALA A 83 -11.06 -1.28 -5.51
C ALA A 83 -11.48 -1.53 -6.96
N ASN A 84 -11.09 -0.63 -7.87
CA ASN A 84 -11.37 -0.79 -9.30
C ASN A 84 -10.60 -1.98 -9.90
N ALA A 85 -9.31 -2.10 -9.62
CA ALA A 85 -8.49 -3.21 -10.08
C ALA A 85 -8.98 -4.55 -9.49
N ALA A 86 -9.38 -4.58 -8.22
CA ALA A 86 -9.95 -5.78 -7.59
C ALA A 86 -11.23 -6.22 -8.30
N SER A 87 -12.10 -5.28 -8.71
CA SER A 87 -13.34 -5.60 -9.42
C SER A 87 -13.12 -6.23 -10.79
N ALA A 88 -11.95 -6.05 -11.38
CA ALA A 88 -11.55 -6.60 -12.68
C ALA A 88 -10.53 -7.75 -12.58
N ALA A 89 -10.05 -8.07 -11.37
CA ALA A 89 -9.08 -9.12 -11.13
C ALA A 89 -9.77 -10.46 -10.83
N GLU A 90 -9.04 -11.55 -11.08
CA GLU A 90 -9.50 -12.91 -10.80
C GLU A 90 -8.50 -13.64 -9.90
N GLY A 91 -8.97 -14.67 -9.20
CA GLY A 91 -8.13 -15.53 -8.36
C GLY A 91 -7.45 -14.78 -7.22
N ASP A 92 -6.23 -15.18 -6.88
CA ASP A 92 -5.46 -14.66 -5.74
C ASP A 92 -5.17 -13.14 -5.82
N THR A 93 -5.17 -12.57 -7.03
CA THR A 93 -4.96 -11.13 -7.24
C THR A 93 -6.07 -10.28 -6.63
N VAL A 94 -7.32 -10.76 -6.63
CA VAL A 94 -8.45 -10.01 -6.05
C VAL A 94 -8.27 -9.86 -4.55
N GLU A 95 -7.92 -10.94 -3.85
CA GLU A 95 -7.76 -10.93 -2.39
C GLU A 95 -6.60 -10.01 -1.99
N LYS A 96 -5.49 -10.05 -2.73
CA LYS A 96 -4.35 -9.17 -2.52
C LYS A 96 -4.70 -7.70 -2.69
N LEU A 97 -5.45 -7.34 -3.72
CA LEU A 97 -5.88 -5.96 -3.97
C LEU A 97 -6.87 -5.46 -2.91
N HIS A 98 -7.79 -6.32 -2.46
CA HIS A 98 -8.68 -6.00 -1.34
C HIS A 98 -7.91 -5.75 -0.05
N GLN A 99 -6.93 -6.61 0.27
CA GLN A 99 -6.08 -6.46 1.45
C GLN A 99 -5.28 -5.14 1.40
N LEU A 100 -4.68 -4.84 0.25
CA LEU A 100 -3.95 -3.59 0.02
C LEU A 100 -4.88 -2.38 0.19
N GLY A 101 -6.04 -2.37 -0.47
CA GLY A 101 -7.01 -1.27 -0.39
C GLY A 101 -7.54 -1.04 1.02
N GLN A 102 -7.81 -2.10 1.79
CA GLN A 102 -8.21 -2.01 3.19
C GLN A 102 -7.11 -1.40 4.07
N ALA A 103 -5.86 -1.78 3.84
CA ALA A 103 -4.73 -1.24 4.60
C ALA A 103 -4.55 0.27 4.36
N LEU A 104 -4.62 0.67 3.10
CA LEU A 104 -4.52 2.08 2.69
C LEU A 104 -5.68 2.92 3.23
N THR A 105 -6.91 2.40 3.15
CA THR A 105 -8.10 3.08 3.70
C THR A 105 -7.99 3.24 5.22
N SER A 106 -7.50 2.22 5.92
CA SER A 106 -7.29 2.28 7.36
C SER A 106 -6.28 3.36 7.73
N ALA A 107 -5.18 3.46 7.00
CA ALA A 107 -4.17 4.50 7.18
C ALA A 107 -4.72 5.90 6.89
N ALA A 108 -5.53 6.05 5.84
CA ALA A 108 -6.20 7.32 5.51
C ALA A 108 -7.12 7.78 6.64
N ASN A 109 -7.86 6.85 7.24
CA ASN A 109 -8.77 7.16 8.34
C ASN A 109 -8.03 7.58 9.62
N GLN A 110 -6.84 7.02 9.88
CA GLN A 110 -6.01 7.41 11.02
C GLN A 110 -5.35 8.78 10.83
N LEU A 111 -5.19 9.23 9.59
CA LEU A 111 -4.73 10.57 9.26
C LEU A 111 -5.80 11.65 9.41
N ARG A 112 -7.08 11.31 9.60
CA ARG A 112 -8.10 12.31 9.91
C ARG A 112 -7.91 12.79 11.35
N PHE A 113 -7.35 13.99 11.47
CA PHE A 113 -7.28 14.77 12.72
C PHE A 113 -8.68 15.19 13.19
#